data_AF-A0A438XPK0-F1
#
_entry.id   AF-A0A438XPK0-F1
#
_cell.length_a   1.000
_cell.length_b   1.000
_cell.length_c   1.000
_cell.angle_alpha   90.00
_cell.angle_beta   90.00
_cell.angle_gamma   90.00
#
_symmetry.space_group_name_H-M   'P 1'
#
loop_
_entity.id
_entity.type
_entity.pdbx_description
1 polymer ?
#
loop_
_entity_poly.entity_id
_entity_poly.type
_entity_poly.pdbx_seq_one_letter_code
_entity_poly.pdbx_strand_id
1 'polypeptide(L)'
;MSRIGKRIIEIPSSVQASVEGSKLLFKNSKEKHELETHNRVKITLENNQLSFQPVGEDAQSRAYWGTYGALANNIVIGLSAG
;
A
#
# COMPACT_ATOMS: atom_id res chain seq x y z
N MET A 1 3.49 1.91 19.06
CA MET A 1 3.61 0.79 18.09
C MET A 1 2.44 0.87 17.11
N SER A 2 2.70 1.31 15.88
CA SER A 2 1.64 1.43 14.87
C SER A 2 1.16 0.02 14.50
N ARG A 3 -0.06 -0.36 14.91
CA ARG A 3 -0.69 -1.64 14.56
C ARG A 3 -1.23 -1.64 13.11
N ILE A 4 -1.35 -0.47 12.51
CA ILE A 4 -2.04 -0.25 11.24
C ILE A 4 -1.17 -0.68 10.05
N GLY A 5 0.14 -0.40 10.08
CA GLY A 5 1.03 -0.81 8.99
C GLY A 5 1.25 -2.34 8.90
N LYS A 6 1.00 -3.08 10.00
CA LYS A 6 1.16 -4.55 10.02
C LYS A 6 -0.02 -5.27 9.39
N ARG A 7 -1.03 -4.53 8.95
CA ARG A 7 -2.20 -5.07 8.28
C ARG A 7 -1.83 -5.41 6.85
N ILE A 8 -2.13 -6.64 6.50
CA ILE A 8 -2.16 -7.08 5.12
C ILE A 8 -3.40 -6.45 4.49
N ILE A 9 -3.22 -5.79 3.35
CA ILE A 9 -4.28 -5.15 2.59
C ILE A 9 -4.66 -6.12 1.48
N GLU A 10 -5.85 -6.68 1.56
CA GLU A 10 -6.36 -7.56 0.52
C GLU A 10 -6.92 -6.72 -0.63
N ILE A 11 -6.41 -6.96 -1.83
CA ILE A 11 -6.84 -6.26 -3.03
C ILE A 11 -7.93 -7.10 -3.70
N PRO A 12 -9.19 -6.61 -3.71
CA PRO A 12 -10.30 -7.31 -4.33
C PRO A 12 -10.10 -7.43 -5.85
N SER A 13 -10.70 -8.44 -6.47
CA SER A 13 -10.54 -8.73 -7.91
C SER A 13 -10.96 -7.59 -8.84
N SER A 14 -11.75 -6.63 -8.35
CA SER A 14 -12.13 -5.41 -9.05
C SER A 14 -10.98 -4.40 -9.19
N VAL A 15 -9.94 -4.51 -8.36
CA VAL A 15 -8.81 -3.60 -8.32
C VAL A 15 -7.53 -4.35 -8.69
N GLN A 16 -6.76 -3.77 -9.60
CA GLN A 16 -5.47 -4.30 -10.01
C GLN A 16 -4.36 -3.45 -9.39
N ALA A 17 -3.53 -4.04 -8.54
CA ALA A 17 -2.35 -3.36 -8.01
C ALA A 17 -1.07 -3.85 -8.69
N SER A 18 -0.11 -2.95 -8.87
CA SER A 18 1.20 -3.22 -9.45
C SER A 18 2.25 -2.46 -8.67
N VAL A 19 3.38 -3.11 -8.43
CA VAL A 19 4.52 -2.50 -7.71
C VAL A 19 5.65 -2.28 -8.72
N GLU A 20 5.98 -1.01 -8.97
CA GLU A 20 7.09 -0.57 -9.80
C GLU A 20 8.19 0.01 -8.92
N GLY A 21 9.03 -0.86 -8.37
CA GLY A 21 10.12 -0.47 -7.46
C GLY A 21 9.61 0.20 -6.20
N SER A 22 9.69 1.54 -6.13
CA SER A 22 9.18 2.37 -5.03
C SER A 22 7.80 2.97 -5.29
N LYS A 23 7.18 2.69 -6.44
CA LYS A 23 5.84 3.18 -6.79
C LYS A 23 4.83 2.04 -6.75
N LEU A 24 3.67 2.33 -6.21
CA LEU A 24 2.50 1.47 -6.22
C LEU A 24 1.47 2.06 -7.17
N LEU A 25 1.08 1.32 -8.19
CA LEU A 25 -0.01 1.69 -9.07
C LEU A 25 -1.23 0.84 -8.74
N PHE A 26 -2.34 1.49 -8.50
CA PHE A 26 -3.65 0.87 -8.34
C PHE A 26 -4.52 1.30 -9.51
N LYS A 27 -5.13 0.33 -10.20
CA LYS A 27 -6.01 0.56 -11.32
C LYS A 27 -7.35 -0.12 -11.07
N ASN A 28 -8.41 0.57 -11.41
CA ASN A 28 -9.75 0.02 -11.55
C ASN A 28 -10.25 0.31 -12.98
N SER A 29 -11.39 -0.26 -13.34
CA SER A 29 -12.06 -0.06 -14.63
C SER A 29 -12.43 1.39 -14.92
N LYS A 30 -12.47 2.29 -13.92
CA LYS A 30 -12.80 3.72 -14.08
C LYS A 30 -11.64 4.66 -13.81
N GLU A 31 -10.82 4.37 -12.80
CA GLU A 31 -9.80 5.29 -12.29
C GLU A 31 -8.47 4.59 -12.01
N LYS A 32 -7.39 5.39 -11.98
CA LYS A 32 -6.04 4.94 -11.63
C LYS A 32 -5.47 5.85 -10.56
N HIS A 33 -4.82 5.25 -9.57
CA HIS A 33 -4.08 5.95 -8.53
C HIS A 33 -2.65 5.45 -8.46
N GLU A 34 -1.73 6.36 -8.18
CA GLU A 34 -0.34 6.04 -7.92
C GLU A 34 0.05 6.52 -6.52
N LEU A 35 0.83 5.70 -5.82
CA LEU A 35 1.34 5.96 -4.50
C LEU A 35 2.86 5.78 -4.52
N GLU A 36 3.59 6.87 -4.39
CA GLU A 36 5.05 6.84 -4.34
C GLU A 36 5.55 6.77 -2.90
N THR A 37 6.29 5.70 -2.59
CA THR A 37 6.84 5.47 -1.25
C THR A 37 8.30 5.89 -1.11
N HIS A 38 8.94 6.31 -2.20
CA HIS A 38 10.35 6.72 -2.27
C HIS A 38 11.31 5.71 -1.59
N ASN A 39 10.97 4.42 -1.63
CA ASN A 39 11.74 3.35 -1.01
C ASN A 39 11.96 3.51 0.50
N ARG A 40 11.10 4.30 1.15
CA ARG A 40 11.10 4.52 2.61
C ARG A 40 10.45 3.35 3.36
N VAL A 41 9.69 2.53 2.64
CA VAL A 41 9.07 1.30 3.13
C VAL A 41 9.26 0.21 2.08
N LYS A 42 9.50 -1.01 2.55
CA LYS A 42 9.52 -2.19 1.71
C LYS A 42 8.10 -2.63 1.42
N ILE A 43 7.82 -2.86 0.15
CA ILE A 43 6.50 -3.23 -0.35
C ILE A 43 6.58 -4.68 -0.81
N THR A 44 5.64 -5.50 -0.37
CA THR A 44 5.49 -6.89 -0.81
C THR A 44 4.09 -7.07 -1.36
N LEU A 45 3.98 -7.56 -2.59
CA LEU A 45 2.72 -7.91 -3.21
C LEU A 45 2.74 -9.40 -3.57
N GLU A 46 1.94 -10.20 -2.86
CA GLU A 46 1.82 -11.65 -3.05
C GLU A 46 0.35 -12.05 -3.05
N ASN A 47 -0.10 -12.86 -4.01
CA ASN A 47 -1.47 -13.40 -4.06
C ASN A 47 -2.58 -12.33 -3.88
N ASN A 48 -2.49 -11.18 -4.54
CA ASN A 48 -3.41 -10.06 -4.36
C ASN A 48 -3.44 -9.46 -2.94
N GLN A 49 -2.47 -9.80 -2.10
CA GLN A 49 -2.27 -9.22 -0.78
C GLN A 49 -1.08 -8.27 -0.82
N LEU A 50 -1.31 -7.05 -0.38
CA LEU A 50 -0.30 -6.01 -0.28
C LEU A 50 0.13 -5.87 1.19
N SER A 51 1.43 -5.98 1.42
CA SER A 51 2.05 -5.80 2.72
C SER A 51 3.12 -4.74 2.66
N PHE A 52 3.24 -3.98 3.74
CA PHE A 52 4.28 -2.98 3.92
C PHE A 52 5.15 -3.37 5.11
N GLN A 53 6.44 -3.11 4.99
CA GLN A 53 7.41 -3.27 6.06
C GLN A 53 8.28 -2.01 6.16
N PRO A 54 8.58 -1.52 7.37
CA PRO A 54 9.52 -0.42 7.53
C PRO A 54 10.94 -0.89 7.11
N VAL A 55 11.69 -0.03 6.42
CA VAL A 55 13.08 -0.35 6.00
C VAL A 55 14.08 -0.29 7.16
N GLY A 56 13.72 0.38 8.26
CA GLY A 56 14.54 0.51 9.45
C GLY A 56 13.69 0.64 10.71
N GLU A 57 14.33 0.59 11.87
CA GLU A 57 13.65 0.72 13.17
C GLU A 57 13.45 2.18 13.62
N ASP A 58 13.82 3.15 12.80
CA ASP A 58 13.63 4.57 13.10
C ASP A 58 12.15 4.91 13.31
N ALA A 59 11.90 5.90 14.17
CA ALA A 59 10.56 6.41 14.40
C ALA A 59 9.91 6.92 13.10
N GLN A 60 10.72 7.50 12.20
CA GLN A 60 10.30 7.96 10.88
C GLN A 60 9.86 6.80 9.99
N SER A 61 10.68 5.75 9.87
CA SER A 61 10.36 4.55 9.09
C SER A 61 9.06 3.88 9.57
N ARG A 62 8.85 3.83 10.89
CA ARG A 62 7.60 3.33 11.49
C ARG A 62 6.39 4.24 11.23
N ALA A 63 6.59 5.56 11.18
CA ALA A 63 5.53 6.51 10.84
C ALA A 63 5.13 6.36 9.36
N TYR A 64 6.11 6.34 8.46
CA TYR A 64 5.89 6.12 7.03
C TYR A 64 5.17 4.80 6.76
N TRP A 65 5.57 3.73 7.43
CA TRP A 65 4.92 2.43 7.35
C TRP A 65 3.42 2.48 7.71
N GLY A 66 3.05 3.20 8.77
CA GLY A 66 1.65 3.41 9.11
C GLY A 66 0.90 4.23 8.06
N THR A 67 1.51 5.33 7.60
CA THR A 67 0.90 6.25 6.62
C THR A 67 0.68 5.58 5.27
N TYR A 68 1.69 4.89 4.73
CA TYR A 68 1.57 4.21 3.43
C TYR A 68 0.59 3.05 3.46
N GLY A 69 0.57 2.28 4.56
CA GLY A 69 -0.45 1.23 4.75
C GLY A 69 -1.86 1.80 4.77
N ALA A 70 -2.09 2.92 5.48
CA ALA A 70 -3.39 3.58 5.50
C ALA A 70 -3.78 4.17 4.12
N LEU A 71 -2.84 4.81 3.43
CA LEU A 71 -3.08 5.38 2.09
C LEU A 71 -3.43 4.29 1.07
N ALA A 72 -2.65 3.20 1.01
CA ALA A 72 -2.94 2.08 0.12
C ALA A 72 -4.30 1.46 0.42
N ASN A 73 -4.64 1.28 1.71
CA ASN A 73 -5.94 0.75 2.11
C ASN A 73 -7.09 1.68 1.68
N ASN A 74 -6.93 2.99 1.87
CA ASN A 74 -7.93 3.97 1.46
C ASN A 74 -8.10 4.01 -0.07
N ILE A 75 -7.02 3.87 -0.84
CA ILE A 75 -7.08 3.78 -2.31
C ILE A 75 -7.82 2.52 -2.74
N VAL A 76 -7.49 1.36 -2.17
CA VAL A 76 -8.16 0.09 -2.49
C VAL A 76 -9.66 0.16 -2.15
N ILE A 77 -10.01 0.69 -0.98
CA ILE A 77 -11.40 0.89 -0.57
C ILE A 77 -12.11 1.87 -1.51
N GLY A 78 -11.49 3.01 -1.82
CA GLY A 78 -12.06 4.01 -2.72
C GLY A 78 -12.30 3.46 -4.13
N LEU A 79 -11.35 2.68 -4.66
CA LEU A 79 -11.49 2.02 -5.94
C LEU A 79 -12.51 0.86 -5.92
N SER A 80 -12.70 0.18 -4.79
CA SER A 80 -13.62 -0.95 -4.71
C SER A 80 -15.06 -0.56 -4.34
N ALA A 81 -15.25 0.53 -3.59
CA ALA A 81 -16.55 0.96 -3.07
C ALA A 81 -17.09 2.24 -3.75
N GLY A 82 -16.28 2.90 -4.58
CA GLY A 82 -16.63 4.10 -5.36
C GLY A 82 -17.15 3.82 -6.77
#